data_AF-A0A2N1MRA7-F1
#
_entry.id   AF-A0A2N1MRA7-F1
#
_cell.length_a   1.000
_cell.length_b   1.000
_cell.length_c   1.000
_cell.angle_alpha   90.00
_cell.angle_beta   90.00
_cell.angle_gamma   90.00
#
_symmetry.space_group_name_H-M   'P 1'
#
loop_
_entity.id
_entity.type
_entity.pdbx_description
1 polymer ?
#
loop_
_entity_poly.entity_id
_entity_poly.type
_entity_poly.pdbx_seq_one_letter_code
_entity_poly.pdbx_strand_id
1 'polypeptide(L)'
;MALLGCFTAAGTIPQQYISEEIRQQLFISSIILGFIHLILEIRQFFYNVTKWFYNFWNIFDIIAYVLSIYTSIYWLQTNDKNNNYLIQLLSFSCLFLDIKFLLFFRAFEYFGVYFAIIISVGKKIFSFLVVIFIIIISFAHAFYISLSPKSEFSLEQYTNNNDLNNPWNLASSYSQVIDNNGNIDFNPFMIQTPDKNTNMFIDIKTSLFAIYLFLAGDSSALSNWSYADNPSIAILIVLFSLLVVVYLMNLLIGLLNNAIEEDNNRVSYLLQKAEILAEIELFYLLPHQRRWQEWFPEVMHYYADVDKTRIEIERLIKEGEWDNKEFINMQEKLLEQLQIKHNPNDNKVILEKVKSNDEKLDKLEKLEKSHYEILRKLGKLETLEKSHCEILDKLEKLLERNAC
;
A
#
# COMPACT_ATOMS: atom_id res chain seq x y z
N MET A 1 -4.33 -11.66 -20.42
CA MET A 1 -3.28 -12.26 -21.27
C MET A 1 -3.27 -11.69 -22.68
N ALA A 2 -4.35 -11.80 -23.45
CA ALA A 2 -4.38 -11.32 -24.84
C ALA A 2 -4.03 -9.81 -24.95
N LEU A 3 -4.59 -8.96 -24.09
CA LEU A 3 -4.28 -7.52 -24.07
C LEU A 3 -2.79 -7.25 -23.88
N LEU A 4 -2.17 -7.87 -22.85
CA LEU A 4 -0.74 -7.74 -22.59
C LEU A 4 0.08 -8.20 -23.79
N GLY A 5 -0.23 -9.38 -24.34
CA GLY A 5 0.50 -9.93 -25.49
C GLY A 5 0.42 -9.02 -26.71
N CYS A 6 -0.77 -8.53 -27.06
CA CYS A 6 -0.93 -7.61 -28.20
C CYS A 6 -0.20 -6.29 -27.99
N PHE A 7 -0.33 -5.67 -26.81
CA PHE A 7 0.27 -4.37 -26.51
C PHE A 7 1.80 -4.45 -26.43
N THR A 8 2.33 -5.45 -25.74
CA THR A 8 3.79 -5.64 -25.60
C THR A 8 4.44 -6.01 -26.92
N ALA A 9 3.83 -6.91 -27.71
CA ALA A 9 4.32 -7.24 -29.04
C ALA A 9 4.35 -6.00 -29.94
N ALA A 10 3.31 -5.16 -29.90
CA ALA A 10 3.26 -3.93 -30.67
C ALA A 10 4.28 -2.87 -30.23
N GLY A 11 4.54 -2.76 -28.91
CA GLY A 11 5.42 -1.75 -28.33
C GLY A 11 6.90 -2.11 -28.29
N THR A 12 7.25 -3.40 -28.24
CA THR A 12 8.64 -3.85 -28.01
C THR A 12 9.32 -4.40 -29.27
N ILE A 13 8.57 -5.00 -30.19
CA ILE A 13 9.18 -5.68 -31.33
C ILE A 13 9.67 -4.62 -32.34
N PRO A 14 10.97 -4.65 -32.71
CA PRO A 14 11.52 -3.69 -33.66
C PRO A 14 10.83 -3.76 -35.01
N GLN A 15 10.76 -2.61 -35.70
CA GLN A 15 10.14 -2.49 -37.02
C GLN A 15 10.77 -3.40 -38.10
N GLN A 16 11.98 -3.91 -37.85
CA GLN A 16 12.63 -4.88 -38.74
C GLN A 16 11.94 -6.25 -38.76
N TYR A 17 11.19 -6.61 -37.71
CA TYR A 17 10.59 -7.94 -37.54
C TYR A 17 9.07 -7.97 -37.72
N ILE A 18 8.40 -6.81 -37.67
CA ILE A 18 6.94 -6.69 -37.80
C ILE A 18 6.60 -5.60 -38.80
N SER A 19 5.67 -5.91 -39.72
CA SER A 19 5.14 -4.91 -40.65
C SER A 19 4.30 -3.86 -39.90
N GLU A 20 4.29 -2.64 -40.42
CA GLU A 20 3.50 -1.54 -39.85
C GLU A 20 2.01 -1.87 -39.76
N GLU A 21 1.49 -2.59 -40.74
CA GLU A 21 0.09 -3.01 -40.79
C GLU A 21 -0.24 -3.98 -39.64
N ILE A 22 0.61 -4.98 -39.39
CA ILE A 22 0.42 -5.91 -38.26
C ILE A 22 0.51 -5.15 -36.94
N ARG A 23 1.45 -4.22 -36.80
CA ARG A 23 1.58 -3.40 -35.57
C ARG A 23 0.34 -2.54 -35.33
N GLN A 24 -0.22 -1.93 -36.37
CA GLN A 24 -1.49 -1.21 -36.29
C GLN A 24 -2.64 -2.13 -35.85
N GLN A 25 -2.75 -3.32 -36.44
CA GLN A 25 -3.77 -4.31 -36.05
C GLN A 25 -3.63 -4.76 -34.59
N LEU A 26 -2.40 -4.90 -34.08
CA LEU A 26 -2.14 -5.23 -32.68
C LEU A 26 -2.58 -4.10 -31.74
N PHE A 27 -2.28 -2.83 -32.06
CA PHE A 27 -2.78 -1.70 -31.27
C PHE A 27 -4.30 -1.55 -31.33
N ILE A 28 -4.93 -1.77 -32.48
CA ILE A 28 -6.39 -1.80 -32.59
C ILE A 28 -6.98 -2.91 -31.71
N SER A 29 -6.38 -4.10 -31.74
CA SER A 29 -6.79 -5.22 -30.89
C SER A 29 -6.64 -4.89 -29.40
N SER A 30 -5.53 -4.24 -29.01
CA SER A 30 -5.29 -3.77 -27.64
C SER A 30 -6.34 -2.75 -27.19
N ILE A 31 -6.78 -1.85 -28.07
CA ILE A 31 -7.86 -0.90 -27.76
C ILE A 31 -9.16 -1.65 -27.48
N ILE A 32 -9.55 -2.58 -28.35
CA ILE A 32 -10.80 -3.35 -28.20
C ILE A 32 -10.78 -4.16 -26.89
N LEU A 33 -9.69 -4.90 -26.64
CA LEU A 33 -9.53 -5.69 -25.43
C LEU A 33 -9.49 -4.83 -24.17
N GLY A 34 -8.81 -3.67 -24.23
CA GLY A 34 -8.76 -2.71 -23.14
C GLY A 34 -10.15 -2.18 -22.79
N PHE A 35 -10.97 -1.81 -23.78
CA PHE A 35 -12.34 -1.36 -23.55
C PHE A 35 -13.23 -2.45 -22.95
N ILE A 36 -13.10 -3.71 -23.40
CA ILE A 36 -13.84 -4.84 -22.80
C ILE A 36 -13.53 -4.94 -21.31
N HIS A 37 -12.25 -4.90 -20.92
CA HIS A 37 -11.86 -4.95 -19.52
C HIS A 37 -12.33 -3.72 -18.74
N LEU A 38 -12.26 -2.52 -19.32
CA LEU A 38 -12.74 -1.28 -18.71
C LEU A 38 -14.25 -1.35 -18.40
N ILE A 39 -15.07 -1.94 -19.28
CA ILE A 39 -16.51 -2.13 -19.04
C ILE A 39 -16.74 -3.01 -17.81
N LEU A 40 -15.93 -4.05 -17.61
CA LEU A 40 -16.04 -4.93 -16.44
C LEU A 40 -15.74 -4.16 -15.14
N GLU A 41 -14.67 -3.34 -15.15
CA GLU A 41 -14.29 -2.48 -14.01
C GLU A 41 -15.35 -1.42 -13.70
N ILE A 42 -15.90 -0.77 -14.72
CA ILE A 42 -16.97 0.23 -14.57
C ILE A 42 -18.21 -0.39 -13.92
N ARG A 43 -18.56 -1.63 -14.27
CA ARG A 43 -19.69 -2.30 -13.63
C ARG A 43 -19.42 -2.62 -12.15
N GLN A 44 -18.19 -3.01 -11.79
CA GLN A 44 -17.82 -3.19 -10.38
C GLN A 44 -17.91 -1.88 -9.60
N PHE A 45 -17.46 -0.78 -10.22
CA PHE A 45 -17.54 0.57 -9.65
C PHE A 45 -18.99 0.95 -9.32
N PHE A 46 -19.93 0.76 -10.25
CA PHE A 46 -21.34 1.08 -10.02
C PHE A 46 -22.01 0.21 -8.95
N TYR A 47 -21.57 -1.04 -8.77
CA TYR A 47 -22.15 -1.94 -7.77
C TYR A 47 -21.84 -1.49 -6.33
N ASN A 48 -20.59 -1.08 -6.06
CA ASN A 48 -20.22 -0.56 -4.75
C ASN A 48 -19.03 0.40 -4.82
N VAL A 49 -19.33 1.68 -5.05
CA VAL A 49 -18.35 2.76 -5.20
C VAL A 49 -17.40 2.84 -3.99
N THR A 50 -17.94 2.76 -2.76
CA THR A 50 -17.12 2.88 -1.55
C THR A 50 -16.14 1.73 -1.44
N LYS A 51 -16.61 0.47 -1.55
CA LYS A 51 -15.72 -0.71 -1.50
C LYS A 51 -14.68 -0.67 -2.61
N TRP A 52 -15.07 -0.20 -3.79
CA TRP A 52 -14.21 -0.10 -4.95
C TRP A 52 -13.01 0.83 -4.69
N PHE A 53 -13.22 2.02 -4.10
CA PHE A 53 -12.12 2.95 -3.77
C PHE A 53 -11.19 2.45 -2.66
N TYR A 54 -11.69 1.66 -1.71
CA TYR A 54 -10.85 1.05 -0.67
C TYR A 54 -10.02 -0.14 -1.17
N ASN A 55 -10.33 -0.69 -2.34
CA ASN A 55 -9.54 -1.75 -2.95
C ASN A 55 -8.43 -1.16 -3.82
N PHE A 56 -7.21 -1.17 -3.29
CA PHE A 56 -6.00 -0.67 -3.97
C PHE A 56 -5.82 -1.28 -5.38
N TRP A 57 -6.18 -2.55 -5.57
CA TRP A 57 -6.00 -3.24 -6.85
C TRP A 57 -6.91 -2.71 -7.96
N ASN A 58 -8.13 -2.29 -7.63
CA ASN A 58 -9.07 -1.81 -8.63
C ASN A 58 -8.61 -0.48 -9.27
N ILE A 59 -7.97 0.38 -8.48
CA ILE A 59 -7.36 1.62 -8.97
C ILE A 59 -6.23 1.29 -9.94
N PHE A 60 -5.39 0.33 -9.57
CA PHE A 60 -4.29 -0.14 -10.43
C PHE A 60 -4.80 -0.70 -11.77
N ASP A 61 -5.88 -1.47 -11.72
CA ASP A 61 -6.52 -2.07 -12.89
C ASP A 61 -7.02 -1.01 -13.88
N ILE A 62 -7.73 0.02 -13.40
CA ILE A 62 -8.16 1.13 -14.24
C ILE A 62 -6.97 1.86 -14.87
N ILE A 63 -5.92 2.14 -14.11
CA ILE A 63 -4.74 2.83 -14.64
C ILE A 63 -4.11 1.99 -15.75
N ALA A 64 -3.93 0.69 -15.56
CA ALA A 64 -3.35 -0.20 -16.56
C ALA A 64 -4.16 -0.21 -17.86
N TYR A 65 -5.49 -0.33 -17.77
CA TYR A 65 -6.35 -0.34 -18.96
C TYR A 65 -6.42 1.02 -19.64
N VAL A 66 -6.67 2.11 -18.90
CA VAL A 66 -6.79 3.47 -19.47
C VAL A 66 -5.48 3.90 -20.12
N LEU A 67 -4.34 3.68 -19.47
CA LEU A 67 -3.03 4.06 -20.01
C LEU A 67 -2.70 3.28 -21.28
N SER A 68 -3.02 1.97 -21.33
CA SER A 68 -2.81 1.15 -22.52
C SER A 68 -3.70 1.56 -23.70
N ILE A 69 -4.97 1.91 -23.45
CA ILE A 69 -5.89 2.41 -24.47
C ILE A 69 -5.41 3.75 -25.00
N TYR A 70 -5.10 4.69 -24.09
CA TYR A 70 -4.62 6.02 -24.44
C TYR A 70 -3.34 5.95 -25.28
N THR A 71 -2.36 5.16 -24.85
CA THR A 71 -1.10 4.99 -25.57
C THR A 71 -1.31 4.37 -26.95
N SER A 72 -2.20 3.39 -27.07
CA SER A 72 -2.54 2.77 -28.37
C SER A 72 -3.20 3.77 -29.33
N ILE A 73 -4.13 4.61 -28.83
CA ILE A 73 -4.77 5.66 -29.63
C ILE A 73 -3.75 6.72 -30.05
N TYR A 74 -2.93 7.18 -29.11
CA TYR A 74 -1.92 8.19 -29.38
C TYR A 74 -0.89 7.69 -30.41
N TRP A 75 -0.48 6.43 -30.32
CA TRP A 75 0.40 5.79 -31.29
C TRP A 75 -0.22 5.74 -32.70
N LEU A 76 -1.51 5.46 -32.82
CA LEU A 76 -2.21 5.42 -34.11
C LEU A 76 -2.43 6.81 -34.73
N GLN A 77 -2.52 7.86 -33.90
CA GLN A 77 -2.76 9.23 -34.37
C GLN A 77 -1.48 9.97 -34.73
N THR A 78 -0.36 9.66 -34.07
CA THR A 78 0.90 10.39 -34.29
C THR A 78 1.61 9.91 -35.55
N ASN A 79 2.06 10.87 -36.36
CA ASN A 79 2.99 10.59 -37.46
C ASN A 79 4.44 10.47 -36.96
N ASP A 80 4.77 11.08 -35.82
CA ASP A 80 6.08 10.99 -35.20
C ASP A 80 6.14 9.86 -34.17
N LYS A 81 6.65 8.71 -34.62
CA LYS A 81 6.79 7.50 -33.81
C LYS A 81 8.04 7.49 -32.92
N ASN A 82 8.94 8.47 -33.09
CA ASN A 82 10.15 8.60 -32.30
C ASN A 82 10.03 9.66 -31.20
N ASN A 83 8.82 10.18 -30.96
CA ASN A 83 8.58 11.13 -29.89
C ASN A 83 8.93 10.49 -28.53
N ASN A 84 9.85 11.13 -27.78
CA ASN A 84 10.24 10.70 -26.44
C ASN A 84 9.05 10.48 -25.50
N TYR A 85 8.00 11.30 -25.63
CA TYR A 85 6.78 11.15 -24.85
C TYR A 85 6.03 9.85 -25.15
N LEU A 86 5.98 9.44 -26.41
CA LEU A 86 5.35 8.18 -26.82
C LEU A 86 6.12 6.98 -26.24
N ILE A 87 7.45 7.02 -26.28
CA ILE A 87 8.31 5.96 -25.73
C ILE A 87 8.10 5.85 -24.22
N GLN A 88 8.02 6.97 -23.50
CA GLN A 88 7.72 7.00 -22.07
C GLN A 88 6.34 6.37 -21.79
N LEU A 89 5.31 6.75 -22.53
CA LEU A 89 3.95 6.19 -22.39
C LEU A 89 3.90 4.69 -22.66
N LEU A 90 4.59 4.21 -23.70
CA LEU A 90 4.72 2.79 -24.01
C LEU A 90 5.39 2.04 -22.85
N SER A 91 6.48 2.59 -22.31
CA SER A 91 7.21 2.00 -21.18
C SER A 91 6.34 1.89 -19.93
N PHE A 92 5.65 2.97 -19.54
CA PHE A 92 4.76 2.93 -18.38
C PHE A 92 3.57 2.00 -18.61
N SER A 93 2.93 2.05 -19.77
CA SER A 93 1.82 1.15 -20.11
C SER A 93 2.21 -0.32 -20.03
N CYS A 94 3.39 -0.67 -20.54
CA CYS A 94 3.93 -2.02 -20.44
C CYS A 94 4.09 -2.44 -18.98
N LEU A 95 4.75 -1.62 -18.16
CA LEU A 95 4.95 -1.88 -16.73
C LEU A 95 3.63 -2.11 -15.98
N PHE A 96 2.62 -1.26 -16.21
CA PHE A 96 1.32 -1.41 -15.57
C PHE A 96 0.60 -2.70 -16.00
N LEU A 97 0.66 -3.05 -17.29
CA LEU A 97 0.08 -4.31 -17.78
C LEU A 97 0.83 -5.54 -17.25
N ASP A 98 2.15 -5.48 -17.09
CA ASP A 98 2.98 -6.56 -16.54
C ASP A 98 2.66 -6.80 -15.06
N ILE A 99 2.56 -5.73 -14.27
CA ILE A 99 2.12 -5.84 -12.87
C ILE A 99 0.69 -6.38 -12.81
N LYS A 100 -0.21 -5.92 -13.69
CA LYS A 100 -1.57 -6.47 -13.77
C LYS A 100 -1.55 -7.96 -14.07
N PHE A 101 -0.67 -8.41 -14.95
CA PHE A 101 -0.51 -9.83 -15.22
C PHE A 101 -0.08 -10.59 -13.97
N LEU A 102 0.86 -10.05 -13.19
CA LEU A 102 1.29 -10.62 -11.93
C LEU A 102 0.13 -10.78 -10.93
N LEU A 103 -0.87 -9.88 -10.93
CA LEU A 103 -2.04 -9.98 -10.04
C LEU A 103 -2.96 -11.17 -10.32
N PHE A 104 -2.96 -11.73 -11.54
CA PHE A 104 -3.72 -12.96 -11.80
C PHE A 104 -3.20 -14.15 -10.98
N PHE A 105 -1.93 -14.13 -10.55
CA PHE A 105 -1.38 -15.20 -9.74
C PHE A 105 -1.99 -15.29 -8.34
N ARG A 106 -2.69 -14.25 -7.88
CA ARG A 106 -3.41 -14.23 -6.59
C ARG A 106 -4.44 -15.35 -6.47
N ALA A 107 -5.00 -15.83 -7.57
CA ALA A 107 -6.01 -16.90 -7.55
C ALA A 107 -5.42 -18.29 -7.23
N PHE A 108 -4.15 -18.53 -7.55
CA PHE A 108 -3.50 -19.83 -7.37
C PHE A 108 -2.91 -19.97 -5.96
N GLU A 109 -3.03 -21.12 -5.32
CA GLU A 109 -2.60 -21.31 -3.92
C GLU A 109 -1.10 -21.09 -3.73
N TYR A 110 -0.28 -21.57 -4.67
CA TYR A 110 1.17 -21.44 -4.59
C TYR A 110 1.66 -19.98 -4.50
N PHE A 111 1.05 -19.07 -5.26
CA PHE A 111 1.44 -17.65 -5.28
C PHE A 111 0.54 -16.78 -4.40
N GLY A 112 -0.74 -17.11 -4.32
CA GLY A 112 -1.77 -16.33 -3.63
C GLY A 112 -1.54 -16.18 -2.14
N VAL A 113 -0.88 -17.15 -1.48
CA VAL A 113 -0.45 -17.00 -0.08
C VAL A 113 0.50 -15.81 0.09
N TYR A 114 1.45 -15.62 -0.84
CA TYR A 114 2.37 -14.47 -0.79
C TYR A 114 1.65 -13.15 -1.03
N PHE A 115 0.73 -13.09 -2.00
CA PHE A 115 -0.11 -11.90 -2.19
C PHE A 115 -0.93 -11.58 -0.94
N ALA A 116 -1.43 -12.61 -0.27
CA ALA A 116 -2.20 -12.42 0.94
C ALA A 116 -1.38 -11.81 2.06
N ILE A 117 -0.14 -12.27 2.23
CA ILE A 117 0.83 -11.68 3.17
C ILE A 117 1.10 -10.22 2.80
N ILE A 118 1.43 -9.93 1.54
CA ILE A 118 1.75 -8.57 1.07
C ILE A 118 0.61 -7.59 1.38
N ILE A 119 -0.64 -7.99 1.10
CA ILE A 119 -1.81 -7.14 1.34
C ILE A 119 -2.07 -6.96 2.84
N SER A 120 -2.00 -8.03 3.62
CA SER A 120 -2.33 -7.99 5.04
C SER A 120 -1.29 -7.19 5.83
N VAL A 121 -0.01 -7.48 5.61
CA VAL A 121 1.12 -6.76 6.21
C VAL A 121 1.10 -5.29 5.79
N GLY A 122 0.88 -5.01 4.51
CA GLY A 122 0.80 -3.64 3.99
C GLY A 122 -0.28 -2.79 4.69
N LYS A 123 -1.45 -3.37 4.98
CA LYS A 123 -2.51 -2.69 5.75
C LYS A 123 -2.07 -2.38 7.19
N LYS A 124 -1.38 -3.31 7.85
CA LYS A 124 -0.91 -3.13 9.24
C LYS A 124 0.15 -2.03 9.35
N ILE A 125 1.11 -1.98 8.42
CA ILE A 125 2.23 -1.03 8.47
C ILE A 125 1.95 0.33 7.81
N PHE A 126 0.78 0.52 7.20
CA PHE A 126 0.46 1.73 6.42
C PHE A 126 0.62 3.02 7.24
N SER A 127 0.16 3.05 8.50
CA SER A 127 0.31 4.23 9.36
C SER A 127 1.77 4.58 9.61
N PHE A 128 2.63 3.57 9.74
CA PHE A 128 4.06 3.75 9.97
C PHE A 128 4.78 4.26 8.72
N LEU A 129 4.39 3.81 7.52
CA LEU A 129 4.89 4.36 6.26
C LEU A 129 4.56 5.85 6.09
N VAL A 130 3.37 6.28 6.53
CA VAL A 130 3.00 7.71 6.53
C VAL A 130 3.92 8.53 7.45
N VAL A 131 4.29 8.00 8.62
CA VAL A 131 5.25 8.65 9.53
C VAL A 131 6.62 8.79 8.87
N ILE A 132 7.14 7.73 8.26
CA ILE A 132 8.41 7.77 7.51
C ILE A 132 8.35 8.83 6.41
N PHE A 133 7.26 8.88 5.65
CA PHE A 133 7.10 9.83 4.55
C PHE A 133 7.13 11.29 5.01
N ILE A 134 6.44 11.62 6.11
CA ILE A 134 6.46 12.96 6.71
C ILE A 134 7.87 13.35 7.16
N ILE A 135 8.60 12.40 7.78
CA ILE A 135 9.97 12.62 8.23
C ILE A 135 10.89 12.87 7.01
N ILE A 136 10.79 12.08 5.95
CA ILE A 136 11.57 12.27 4.72
C ILE A 136 11.32 13.65 4.12
N ILE A 137 10.05 14.10 4.02
CA ILE A 137 9.71 15.45 3.55
C ILE A 137 10.35 16.52 4.44
N SER A 138 10.32 16.33 5.76
CA SER A 138 10.88 17.29 6.72
C SER A 138 12.39 17.46 6.53
N PHE A 139 13.12 16.36 6.34
CA PHE A 139 14.55 16.40 6.03
C PHE A 139 14.83 16.96 4.64
N ALA A 140 14.07 16.58 3.62
CA ALA A 140 14.21 17.15 2.27
C ALA A 140 14.01 18.67 2.28
N HIS A 141 13.07 19.17 3.07
CA HIS A 141 12.87 20.59 3.24
C HIS A 141 14.03 21.27 3.99
N ALA A 142 14.56 20.64 5.04
CA ALA A 142 15.71 21.16 5.78
C ALA A 142 16.98 21.24 4.90
N PHE A 143 17.27 20.17 4.15
CA PHE A 143 18.38 20.15 3.20
C PHE A 143 18.17 21.14 2.06
N TYR A 144 16.95 21.25 1.52
CA TYR A 144 16.62 22.26 0.51
C TYR A 144 16.94 23.69 0.98
N ILE A 145 16.52 24.05 2.20
CA ILE A 145 16.81 25.38 2.76
C ILE A 145 18.33 25.58 2.95
N SER A 146 19.04 24.54 3.38
CA SER A 146 20.48 24.66 3.65
C SER A 146 21.34 24.66 2.38
N LEU A 147 20.94 23.94 1.34
CA LEU A 147 21.75 23.61 0.16
C LEU A 147 21.25 24.29 -1.12
N SER A 148 20.15 25.04 -1.05
CA SER A 148 19.69 25.85 -2.17
C SER A 148 20.68 26.98 -2.47
N PRO A 149 20.91 27.30 -3.76
CA PRO A 149 21.62 28.51 -4.16
C PRO A 149 20.87 29.74 -3.66
N LYS A 150 21.60 30.70 -3.08
CA LYS A 150 21.07 31.98 -2.59
C LYS A 150 21.18 33.09 -3.64
N SER A 151 22.09 32.92 -4.58
CA SER A 151 22.36 33.84 -5.66
C SER A 151 21.72 33.38 -6.96
N GLU A 152 21.38 34.34 -7.82
CA GLU A 152 20.96 34.01 -9.19
C GLU A 152 22.11 33.32 -9.93
N PHE A 153 21.78 32.23 -10.62
CA PHE A 153 22.72 31.48 -11.44
C PHE A 153 22.03 31.03 -12.74
N SER A 154 22.83 30.80 -13.78
CA SER A 154 22.40 30.17 -15.02
C SER A 154 23.27 28.95 -15.28
N LEU A 155 22.70 27.83 -15.72
CA LEU A 155 23.48 26.63 -16.08
C LEU A 155 24.25 26.81 -17.40
N GLU A 156 23.83 27.74 -18.26
CA GLU A 156 24.44 27.95 -19.59
C GLU A 156 25.59 28.96 -19.54
N GLN A 157 25.57 29.87 -18.58
CA GLN A 157 26.56 30.93 -18.44
C GLN A 157 27.33 30.79 -17.12
N TYR A 158 28.65 30.70 -17.25
CA TYR A 158 29.53 30.65 -16.10
C TYR A 158 29.30 31.86 -15.19
N THR A 159 28.93 31.58 -13.95
CA THR A 159 28.68 32.59 -12.93
C THR A 159 29.70 32.40 -11.81
N ASN A 160 30.67 33.31 -11.72
CA ASN A 160 31.59 33.35 -10.60
C ASN A 160 30.98 34.16 -9.47
N ASN A 161 30.44 33.47 -8.45
CA ASN A 161 29.91 34.11 -7.26
C ASN A 161 30.40 33.40 -5.99
N ASN A 162 30.30 34.09 -4.85
CA ASN A 162 30.76 33.58 -3.55
C ASN A 162 29.76 32.60 -2.91
N ASP A 163 28.75 32.14 -3.65
CA ASP A 163 27.72 31.25 -3.14
C ASP A 163 28.18 29.80 -3.24
N LEU A 164 28.49 29.19 -2.10
CA LEU A 164 28.97 27.81 -2.01
C LEU A 164 28.00 26.79 -2.61
N ASN A 165 26.69 27.11 -2.65
CA ASN A 165 25.67 26.21 -3.16
C ASN A 165 25.41 26.37 -4.67
N ASN A 166 26.05 27.35 -5.33
CA ASN A 166 25.92 27.52 -6.78
C ASN A 166 26.47 26.27 -7.51
N PRO A 167 25.70 25.67 -8.45
CA PRO A 167 26.17 24.53 -9.24
C PRO A 167 27.55 24.71 -9.88
N TRP A 168 27.92 25.92 -10.30
CA TRP A 168 29.25 26.20 -10.88
C TRP A 168 30.41 26.05 -9.89
N ASN A 169 30.16 26.28 -8.59
CA ASN A 169 31.16 26.12 -7.54
C ASN A 169 31.25 24.67 -7.04
N LEU A 170 30.18 23.90 -7.22
CA LEU A 170 30.12 22.46 -6.90
C LEU A 170 30.62 21.58 -8.05
N ALA A 171 30.70 22.12 -9.27
CA ALA A 171 31.16 21.40 -10.43
C ALA A 171 32.63 20.95 -10.28
N SER A 172 32.94 19.78 -10.83
CA SER A 172 34.30 19.24 -10.80
C SER A 172 35.26 20.16 -11.57
N SER A 173 36.40 20.48 -10.95
CA SER A 173 37.47 21.26 -11.57
C SER A 173 38.70 20.37 -11.79
N TYR A 174 39.28 20.44 -12.99
CA TYR A 174 40.42 19.65 -13.40
C TYR A 174 41.62 20.58 -13.55
N SER A 175 42.64 20.38 -12.72
CA SER A 175 43.92 21.09 -12.82
C SER A 175 44.81 20.40 -13.84
N GLN A 176 45.40 21.19 -14.75
CA GLN A 176 46.43 20.68 -15.65
C GLN A 176 47.76 20.59 -14.89
N VAL A 177 48.21 19.38 -14.55
CA VAL A 177 49.54 19.14 -13.96
C VAL A 177 50.55 18.95 -15.11
N ILE A 178 51.46 19.90 -15.31
CA ILE A 178 52.55 19.80 -16.31
C ILE A 178 53.85 19.48 -15.57
N ASP A 179 54.59 18.48 -16.06
CA ASP A 179 55.88 18.07 -15.50
C ASP A 179 56.96 19.16 -15.62
N ASN A 180 57.94 19.10 -14.70
CA ASN A 180 58.99 20.09 -14.35
C ASN A 180 59.87 20.73 -15.46
N ASN A 181 59.57 20.57 -16.75
CA ASN A 181 60.35 21.14 -17.85
C ASN A 181 59.73 22.40 -18.50
N GLY A 182 59.05 23.21 -17.68
CA GLY A 182 59.28 24.66 -17.68
C GLY A 182 58.89 25.48 -18.91
N ASN A 183 57.71 25.27 -19.49
CA ASN A 183 56.89 26.39 -19.98
C ASN A 183 55.46 25.95 -20.37
N ILE A 184 54.49 26.34 -19.54
CA ILE A 184 53.36 27.26 -19.81
C ILE A 184 52.97 27.78 -18.41
N ASP A 185 52.90 29.10 -18.24
CA ASP A 185 52.48 29.75 -17.00
C ASP A 185 50.94 29.90 -16.93
N PHE A 186 50.42 30.04 -15.71
CA PHE A 186 49.03 30.04 -15.22
C PHE A 186 48.31 28.69 -15.28
N ASN A 187 48.31 27.93 -14.17
CA ASN A 187 47.48 26.72 -13.95
C ASN A 187 46.07 26.85 -14.58
N PRO A 188 45.85 26.37 -15.82
CA PRO A 188 44.53 26.46 -16.41
C PRO A 188 43.69 25.35 -15.79
N PHE A 189 42.56 25.73 -15.19
CA PHE A 189 41.59 24.77 -14.66
C PHE A 189 40.41 24.70 -15.62
N MET A 190 39.98 23.48 -15.94
CA MET A 190 38.75 23.25 -16.69
C MET A 190 37.64 22.89 -15.70
N ILE A 191 36.51 23.58 -15.77
CA ILE A 191 35.33 23.28 -14.95
C ILE A 191 34.34 22.49 -15.81
N GLN A 192 33.85 21.37 -15.30
CA GLN A 192 32.76 20.66 -15.93
C GLN A 192 31.50 21.53 -15.93
N THR A 193 30.82 21.68 -17.07
CA THR A 193 29.55 22.42 -17.10
C THR A 193 28.54 21.74 -16.18
N PRO A 194 28.00 22.44 -15.16
CA PRO A 194 27.07 21.84 -14.22
C PRO A 194 25.75 21.52 -14.91
N ASP A 195 25.09 20.49 -14.41
CA ASP A 195 23.74 20.10 -14.79
C ASP A 195 22.78 20.24 -13.60
N LYS A 196 21.50 19.90 -13.81
CA LYS A 196 20.49 19.93 -12.75
C LYS A 196 20.77 18.93 -11.62
N ASN A 197 21.58 17.90 -11.87
CA ASN A 197 21.93 16.89 -10.87
C ASN A 197 23.12 17.32 -10.02
N THR A 198 23.93 18.27 -10.50
CA THR A 198 25.11 18.80 -9.79
C THR A 198 24.72 19.44 -8.45
N ASN A 199 23.57 20.11 -8.39
CA ASN A 199 22.92 20.43 -7.13
C ASN A 199 21.45 20.02 -7.17
N MET A 200 21.13 18.85 -6.62
CA MET A 200 19.75 18.36 -6.53
C MET A 200 18.86 19.18 -5.57
N PHE A 201 19.40 20.13 -4.82
CA PHE A 201 18.64 20.97 -3.89
C PHE A 201 18.21 22.33 -4.47
N ILE A 202 18.37 22.52 -5.79
CA ILE A 202 17.81 23.69 -6.50
C ILE A 202 16.28 23.69 -6.47
N ASP A 203 15.66 22.53 -6.67
CA ASP A 203 14.21 22.36 -6.66
C ASP A 203 13.77 21.45 -5.50
N ILE A 204 12.60 21.74 -4.93
CA ILE A 204 12.04 20.89 -3.85
C ILE A 204 11.77 19.46 -4.31
N LYS A 205 11.44 19.27 -5.59
CA LYS A 205 11.18 17.94 -6.18
C LYS A 205 12.44 17.09 -6.25
N THR A 206 13.55 17.68 -6.71
CA THR A 206 14.85 17.01 -6.79
C THR A 206 15.45 16.83 -5.41
N SER A 207 15.20 17.74 -4.46
CA SER A 207 15.60 17.58 -3.06
C SER A 207 14.95 16.35 -2.43
N LEU A 208 13.64 16.17 -2.62
CA LEU A 208 12.94 14.99 -2.13
C LEU A 208 13.54 13.70 -2.71
N PHE A 209 13.87 13.71 -4.01
CA PHE A 209 14.52 12.58 -4.66
C PHE A 209 15.93 12.32 -4.14
N ALA A 210 16.72 13.36 -3.87
CA ALA A 210 18.04 13.25 -3.26
C ALA A 210 17.99 12.61 -1.88
N ILE A 211 17.02 12.97 -1.03
CA ILE A 211 16.84 12.34 0.29
C ILE A 211 16.34 10.90 0.17
N TYR A 212 15.52 10.59 -0.83
CA TYR A 212 15.15 9.21 -1.14
C TYR A 212 16.37 8.37 -1.58
N LEU A 213 17.24 8.91 -2.44
CA LEU A 213 18.50 8.26 -2.83
C LEU A 213 19.39 8.02 -1.60
N PHE A 214 19.48 9.02 -0.71
CA PHE A 214 20.23 8.88 0.53
C PHE A 214 19.66 7.80 1.45
N LEU A 215 18.33 7.67 1.53
CA LEU A 215 17.67 6.57 2.23
C LEU A 215 18.02 5.19 1.63
N ALA A 216 18.13 5.11 0.29
CA ALA A 216 18.55 3.90 -0.42
C ALA A 216 20.06 3.60 -0.28
N GLY A 217 20.83 4.49 0.35
CA GLY A 217 22.27 4.36 0.58
C GLY A 217 23.15 5.09 -0.42
N ASP A 218 22.58 5.85 -1.36
CA ASP A 218 23.34 6.68 -2.30
C ASP A 218 23.55 8.09 -1.75
N SER A 219 24.78 8.39 -1.33
CA SER A 219 25.17 9.69 -0.79
C SER A 219 25.72 10.66 -1.85
N SER A 220 25.69 10.32 -3.13
CA SER A 220 26.25 11.15 -4.22
C SER A 220 25.66 12.56 -4.26
N ALA A 221 24.37 12.69 -3.95
CA ALA A 221 23.71 13.97 -3.90
C ALA A 221 24.25 14.90 -2.79
N LEU A 222 24.90 14.37 -1.76
CA LEU A 222 25.41 15.11 -0.59
C LEU A 222 26.95 15.17 -0.53
N SER A 223 27.65 14.48 -1.43
CA SER A 223 29.12 14.41 -1.43
C SER A 223 29.81 15.68 -1.94
N ASN A 224 29.06 16.63 -2.50
CA ASN A 224 29.61 17.85 -3.10
C ASN A 224 30.08 18.88 -2.05
N TRP A 225 29.64 18.77 -0.80
CA TRP A 225 30.02 19.69 0.27
C TRP A 225 31.07 19.08 1.20
N SER A 226 32.10 19.87 1.50
CA SER A 226 33.06 19.56 2.56
C SER A 226 32.36 19.58 3.93
N TYR A 227 32.48 18.48 4.68
CA TYR A 227 31.87 18.33 6.01
C TYR A 227 32.54 19.19 7.08
N ALA A 228 33.82 19.56 6.89
CA ALA A 228 34.55 20.39 7.83
C ALA A 228 34.08 21.85 7.79
N ASP A 229 33.80 22.34 6.58
CA ASP A 229 33.43 23.74 6.35
C ASP A 229 31.95 24.01 6.66
N ASN A 230 31.12 22.96 6.66
CA ASN A 230 29.67 23.05 6.87
C ASN A 230 29.20 22.08 7.97
N PRO A 231 29.40 22.42 9.25
CA PRO A 231 29.05 21.53 10.37
C PRO A 231 27.55 21.24 10.44
N SER A 232 26.69 22.17 9.99
CA SER A 232 25.24 21.97 9.94
C SER A 232 24.82 20.82 9.02
N ILE A 233 25.46 20.69 7.85
CA ILE A 233 25.20 19.61 6.89
C ILE A 233 25.63 18.28 7.50
N ALA A 234 26.82 18.24 8.09
CA ALA A 234 27.33 17.04 8.76
C ALA A 234 26.39 16.58 9.88
N ILE A 235 25.89 17.51 10.70
CA ILE A 235 24.91 17.21 11.76
C ILE A 235 23.60 16.68 11.16
N LEU A 236 23.07 17.29 10.10
CA LEU A 236 21.85 16.83 9.43
C LEU A 236 22.01 15.41 8.84
N ILE A 237 23.16 15.12 8.24
CA ILE A 237 23.50 13.80 7.70
C ILE A 237 23.53 12.77 8.83
N VAL A 238 24.27 13.03 9.90
CA VAL A 238 24.37 12.11 11.06
C VAL A 238 23.00 11.88 11.68
N LEU A 239 22.21 12.94 11.85
CA LEU A 239 20.86 12.85 12.42
C LEU A 239 19.92 12.02 11.53
N PHE A 240 19.94 12.26 10.22
CA PHE A 240 19.14 11.50 9.26
C PHE A 240 19.55 10.02 9.26
N SER A 241 20.86 9.73 9.20
CA SER A 241 21.34 8.35 9.21
C SER A 241 20.95 7.62 10.50
N LEU A 242 21.12 8.25 11.67
CA LEU A 242 20.75 7.65 12.94
C LEU A 242 19.23 7.41 13.03
N LEU A 243 18.43 8.43 12.75
CA LEU A 243 16.98 8.37 12.93
C LEU A 243 16.30 7.51 11.86
N VAL A 244 16.59 7.77 10.59
CA VAL A 244 15.85 7.15 9.48
C VAL A 244 16.48 5.82 9.10
N VAL A 245 17.76 5.83 8.74
CA VAL A 245 18.44 4.64 8.20
C VAL A 245 18.66 3.58 9.27
N VAL A 246 19.16 3.95 10.45
CA VAL A 246 19.44 2.99 11.52
C VAL A 246 18.18 2.68 12.32
N TYR A 247 17.49 3.68 12.85
CA TYR A 247 16.37 3.43 13.75
C TYR A 247 15.08 3.05 13.01
N LEU A 248 14.55 3.91 12.13
CA LEU A 248 13.25 3.69 11.51
C LEU A 248 13.23 2.52 10.51
N MET A 249 14.28 2.32 9.70
CA MET A 249 14.31 1.16 8.79
C MET A 249 14.42 -0.16 9.54
N ASN A 250 15.22 -0.24 10.61
CA ASN A 250 15.27 -1.46 11.42
C ASN A 250 13.96 -1.69 12.19
N LEU A 251 13.31 -0.63 12.66
CA LEU A 251 11.97 -0.72 13.23
C LEU A 251 10.94 -1.17 12.19
N LEU A 252 11.01 -0.67 10.95
CA LEU A 252 10.16 -1.13 9.84
C LEU A 252 10.30 -2.63 9.62
N ILE A 253 11.54 -3.12 9.56
CA ILE A 253 11.85 -4.55 9.37
C ILE A 253 11.29 -5.38 10.54
N GLY A 254 11.44 -4.90 11.78
CA GLY A 254 10.87 -5.56 12.96
C GLY A 254 9.34 -5.61 12.94
N LEU A 255 8.68 -4.51 12.57
CA LEU A 255 7.22 -4.45 12.42
C LEU A 255 6.73 -5.36 11.29
N LEU A 256 7.45 -5.42 10.16
CA LEU A 256 7.18 -6.34 9.07
C LEU A 256 7.24 -7.79 9.54
N ASN A 257 8.30 -8.18 10.26
CA ASN A 257 8.45 -9.55 10.75
C ASN A 257 7.30 -9.94 11.69
N ASN A 258 6.98 -9.08 12.66
CA ASN A 258 5.88 -9.32 13.60
C ASN A 258 4.52 -9.43 12.88
N ALA A 259 4.27 -8.58 11.88
CA ALA A 259 3.02 -8.60 11.12
C ALA A 259 2.87 -9.88 10.27
N ILE A 260 3.98 -10.44 9.77
CA ILE A 260 3.99 -11.70 9.01
C ILE A 260 3.70 -12.91 9.91
N GLU A 261 4.20 -12.91 11.15
CA GLU A 261 4.01 -14.02 12.09
C GLU A 261 2.58 -14.08 12.67
N GLU A 262 1.93 -12.94 12.83
CA GLU A 262 0.61 -12.85 13.48
C GLU A 262 -0.54 -13.36 12.61
N ASP A 263 -0.44 -13.27 11.28
CA ASP A 263 -1.54 -13.63 10.39
C ASP A 263 -1.52 -15.12 10.00
N ASN A 264 -2.69 -15.77 10.08
CA ASN A 264 -2.87 -17.08 9.48
C ASN A 264 -2.94 -16.95 7.95
N ASN A 265 -1.76 -17.03 7.33
CA ASN A 265 -1.54 -16.85 5.90
C ASN A 265 -2.50 -17.67 5.03
N ARG A 266 -2.90 -18.86 5.49
CA ARG A 266 -3.83 -19.74 4.76
C ARG A 266 -5.26 -19.21 4.82
N VAL A 267 -5.72 -18.76 5.98
CA VAL A 267 -7.07 -18.19 6.13
C VAL A 267 -7.21 -16.90 5.34
N SER A 268 -6.20 -16.02 5.40
CA SER A 268 -6.16 -14.78 4.61
C SER A 268 -6.18 -15.03 3.11
N TYR A 269 -5.48 -16.07 2.64
CA TYR A 269 -5.55 -16.51 1.24
C TYR A 269 -6.94 -17.05 0.87
N LEU A 270 -7.54 -17.92 1.69
CA LEU A 270 -8.87 -18.48 1.42
C LEU A 270 -9.94 -17.40 1.34
N LEU A 271 -9.87 -16.39 2.21
CA LEU A 271 -10.77 -15.23 2.16
C LEU A 271 -10.62 -14.46 0.84
N GLN A 272 -9.38 -14.20 0.41
CA GLN A 272 -9.10 -13.53 -0.87
C GLN A 272 -9.56 -14.35 -2.06
N LYS A 273 -9.37 -15.68 -2.02
CA LYS A 273 -9.85 -16.57 -3.07
C LYS A 273 -11.38 -16.55 -3.16
N ALA A 274 -12.07 -16.58 -2.02
CA ALA A 274 -13.52 -16.47 -1.97
C ALA A 274 -14.02 -15.12 -2.53
N GLU A 275 -13.32 -14.01 -2.21
CA GLU A 275 -13.63 -12.69 -2.76
C GLU A 275 -13.47 -12.66 -4.29
N ILE A 276 -12.38 -13.21 -4.82
CA ILE A 276 -12.16 -13.32 -6.28
C ILE A 276 -13.27 -14.16 -6.94
N LEU A 277 -13.65 -15.28 -6.34
CA LEU A 277 -14.72 -16.14 -6.87
C LEU A 277 -16.05 -15.37 -6.89
N ALA A 278 -16.42 -14.70 -5.80
CA ALA A 278 -17.62 -13.88 -5.75
C ALA A 278 -17.61 -12.76 -6.81
N GLU A 279 -16.46 -12.12 -7.05
CA GLU A 279 -16.31 -11.12 -8.12
C GLU A 279 -16.53 -11.72 -9.51
N ILE A 280 -15.99 -12.92 -9.77
CA ILE A 280 -16.19 -13.65 -11.02
C ILE A 280 -17.67 -13.98 -11.23
N GLU A 281 -18.33 -14.51 -10.19
CA GLU A 281 -19.73 -14.91 -10.26
C GLU A 281 -20.67 -13.73 -10.51
N LEU A 282 -20.42 -12.61 -9.83
CA LEU A 282 -21.29 -11.42 -9.91
C LEU A 282 -21.08 -10.64 -11.21
N PHE A 283 -19.82 -10.47 -11.60
CA PHE A 283 -19.47 -9.59 -12.71
C PHE A 283 -19.13 -10.42 -13.95
N TYR A 284 -18.18 -11.32 -13.91
CA TYR A 284 -17.66 -11.93 -15.14
C TYR A 284 -18.64 -12.90 -15.83
N LEU A 285 -19.58 -13.50 -15.09
CA LEU A 285 -20.50 -14.50 -15.64
C LEU A 285 -21.82 -13.93 -16.21
N LEU A 286 -22.18 -14.43 -17.39
CA LEU A 286 -23.49 -14.20 -18.00
C LEU A 286 -24.61 -14.90 -17.24
N PRO A 287 -25.88 -14.43 -17.34
CA PRO A 287 -27.01 -15.03 -16.61
C PRO A 287 -27.22 -16.52 -16.88
N HIS A 288 -26.89 -17.00 -18.09
CA HIS A 288 -27.00 -18.43 -18.40
C HIS A 288 -25.88 -19.26 -17.77
N GLN A 289 -24.65 -18.72 -17.67
CA GLN A 289 -23.51 -19.42 -17.07
C GLN A 289 -23.72 -19.63 -15.57
N ARG A 290 -24.36 -18.66 -14.90
CA ARG A 290 -24.75 -18.75 -13.49
C ARG A 290 -25.79 -19.83 -13.18
N ARG A 291 -26.43 -20.40 -14.20
CA ARG A 291 -27.43 -21.47 -14.06
C ARG A 291 -26.90 -22.83 -14.49
N TRP A 292 -25.62 -22.92 -14.84
CA TRP A 292 -25.00 -24.18 -15.21
C TRP A 292 -24.78 -25.04 -13.97
N GLN A 293 -25.49 -26.16 -13.90
CA GLN A 293 -25.44 -27.11 -12.76
C GLN A 293 -24.04 -27.69 -12.54
N GLU A 294 -23.20 -27.78 -13.57
CA GLU A 294 -21.82 -28.24 -13.42
C GLU A 294 -20.92 -27.23 -12.68
N TRP A 295 -21.16 -25.93 -12.86
CA TRP A 295 -20.37 -24.87 -12.20
C TRP A 295 -20.97 -24.46 -10.86
N PHE A 296 -22.30 -24.53 -10.75
CA PHE A 296 -23.08 -24.24 -9.55
C PHE A 296 -23.88 -25.49 -9.16
N PRO A 297 -23.21 -26.52 -8.63
CA PRO A 297 -23.89 -27.74 -8.21
C PRO A 297 -24.77 -27.47 -6.99
N GLU A 298 -25.91 -28.15 -6.92
CA GLU A 298 -26.79 -28.12 -5.75
C GLU A 298 -26.12 -28.76 -4.52
N VAL A 299 -25.21 -29.71 -4.74
CA VAL A 299 -24.50 -30.46 -3.70
C VAL A 299 -22.99 -30.42 -3.96
N MET A 300 -22.23 -29.98 -2.97
CA MET A 300 -20.77 -30.03 -2.98
C MET A 300 -20.27 -31.16 -2.06
N HIS A 301 -19.54 -32.12 -2.63
CA HIS A 301 -18.89 -33.17 -1.85
C HIS A 301 -17.53 -32.69 -1.38
N TYR A 302 -17.33 -32.64 -0.06
CA TYR A 302 -16.05 -32.31 0.56
C TYR A 302 -15.47 -33.53 1.26
N TYR A 303 -14.21 -33.84 0.97
CA TYR A 303 -13.47 -34.88 1.67
C TYR A 303 -12.88 -34.28 2.95
N ALA A 304 -13.34 -34.78 4.09
CA ALA A 304 -12.85 -34.38 5.40
C ALA A 304 -12.05 -35.52 6.05
N ASP A 305 -11.03 -35.13 6.82
CA ASP A 305 -10.26 -36.06 7.64
C ASP A 305 -11.13 -36.59 8.79
N VAL A 306 -11.21 -37.92 8.92
CA VAL A 306 -12.10 -38.60 9.87
C VAL A 306 -11.85 -38.14 11.31
N ASP A 307 -10.60 -37.96 11.70
CA ASP A 307 -10.24 -37.59 13.07
C ASP A 307 -10.57 -36.13 13.36
N LYS A 308 -10.27 -35.22 12.42
CA LYS A 308 -10.65 -33.81 12.55
C LYS A 308 -12.16 -33.63 12.58
N THR A 309 -12.90 -34.35 11.74
CA THR A 309 -14.35 -34.31 11.71
C THR A 309 -14.94 -34.81 13.03
N ARG A 310 -14.39 -35.89 13.61
CA ARG A 310 -14.84 -36.37 14.92
C ARG A 310 -14.70 -35.31 16.00
N ILE A 311 -13.52 -34.67 16.09
CA ILE A 311 -13.25 -33.62 17.09
C ILE A 311 -14.23 -32.45 16.97
N GLU A 312 -14.48 -31.99 15.74
CA GLU A 312 -15.36 -30.85 15.52
C GLU A 312 -16.82 -31.17 15.83
N ILE A 313 -17.29 -32.37 15.49
CA ILE A 313 -18.66 -32.81 15.81
C ILE A 313 -18.85 -32.92 17.32
N GLU A 314 -17.88 -33.47 18.04
CA GLU A 314 -17.91 -33.49 19.51
C GLU A 314 -17.95 -32.07 20.11
N ARG A 315 -17.27 -31.10 19.48
CA ARG A 315 -17.35 -29.69 19.87
C ARG A 315 -18.75 -29.12 19.65
N LEU A 316 -19.32 -29.31 18.46
CA LEU A 316 -20.66 -28.83 18.09
C LEU A 316 -21.75 -29.42 19.00
N ILE A 317 -21.61 -30.69 19.39
CA ILE A 317 -22.52 -31.33 20.35
C ILE A 317 -22.43 -30.65 21.73
N LYS A 318 -21.21 -30.38 22.22
CA LYS A 318 -21.01 -29.69 23.50
C LYS A 318 -21.54 -28.26 23.49
N GLU A 319 -21.40 -27.56 22.37
CA GLU A 319 -21.87 -26.18 22.16
C GLU A 319 -23.37 -26.10 21.89
N GLY A 320 -24.03 -27.23 21.57
CA GLY A 320 -25.46 -27.31 21.27
C GLY A 320 -25.83 -26.85 19.85
N GLU A 321 -24.85 -26.67 18.97
CA GLU A 321 -25.02 -26.22 17.58
C GLU A 321 -25.26 -27.38 16.60
N TRP A 322 -25.17 -28.63 17.07
CA TRP A 322 -25.28 -29.82 16.22
C TRP A 322 -26.70 -30.09 15.70
N ASP A 323 -27.73 -29.77 16.48
CA ASP A 323 -29.11 -30.13 16.15
C ASP A 323 -29.71 -29.20 15.07
N ASN A 324 -29.66 -29.64 13.80
CA ASN A 324 -30.26 -28.93 12.67
C ASN A 324 -31.41 -29.73 12.05
N LYS A 325 -32.58 -29.09 11.89
CA LYS A 325 -33.84 -29.77 11.52
C LYS A 325 -33.85 -30.31 10.08
N GLU A 326 -33.02 -29.77 9.20
CA GLU A 326 -33.06 -30.08 7.77
C GLU A 326 -32.36 -31.40 7.38
N PHE A 327 -31.38 -31.88 8.16
CA PHE A 327 -30.48 -32.97 7.73
C PHE A 327 -30.33 -34.14 8.73
N ILE A 328 -31.36 -34.39 9.55
CA ILE A 328 -31.35 -35.39 10.65
C ILE A 328 -30.81 -36.77 10.21
N ASN A 329 -31.31 -37.32 9.09
CA ASN A 329 -30.92 -38.65 8.60
C ASN A 329 -29.43 -38.72 8.17
N MET A 330 -28.87 -37.63 7.63
CA MET A 330 -27.45 -37.58 7.30
C MET A 330 -26.58 -37.42 8.55
N GLN A 331 -27.04 -36.68 9.56
CA GLN A 331 -26.33 -36.53 10.83
C GLN A 331 -26.22 -37.86 11.58
N GLU A 332 -27.30 -38.64 11.65
CA GLU A 332 -27.30 -39.96 12.27
C GLU A 332 -26.32 -40.91 11.57
N LYS A 333 -26.36 -40.98 10.23
CA LYS A 333 -25.41 -41.79 9.45
C LYS A 333 -23.96 -41.36 9.65
N LEU A 334 -23.70 -40.06 9.77
CA LEU A 334 -22.36 -39.54 10.00
C LEU A 334 -21.85 -39.92 11.41
N LEU A 335 -22.70 -39.82 12.44
CA LEU A 335 -22.37 -40.24 13.80
C LEU A 335 -22.08 -41.74 13.87
N GLU A 336 -22.86 -42.57 13.17
CA GLU A 336 -22.62 -44.00 13.03
C GLU A 336 -21.27 -44.30 12.37
N GLN A 337 -20.95 -43.65 11.25
CA GLN A 337 -19.68 -43.84 10.55
C GLN A 337 -18.47 -43.37 11.36
N LEU A 338 -18.61 -42.30 12.15
CA LEU A 338 -17.56 -41.77 13.00
C LEU A 338 -17.44 -42.47 14.36
N GLN A 339 -18.37 -43.41 14.65
CA GLN A 339 -18.48 -44.15 15.91
C GLN A 339 -18.67 -43.26 17.16
N ILE A 340 -19.34 -42.12 16.99
CA ILE A 340 -19.63 -41.19 18.08
C ILE A 340 -20.95 -41.62 18.73
N LYS A 341 -20.91 -41.98 20.03
CA LYS A 341 -22.14 -42.25 20.79
C LYS A 341 -22.81 -40.92 21.14
N HIS A 342 -23.84 -40.56 20.39
CA HIS A 342 -24.66 -39.38 20.66
C HIS A 342 -26.00 -39.80 21.27
N ASN A 343 -26.34 -39.24 22.43
CA ASN A 343 -27.63 -39.45 23.08
C ASN A 343 -28.40 -38.11 23.05
N PRO A 344 -29.49 -38.00 22.26
CA PRO A 344 -30.19 -36.73 22.06
C PRO A 344 -30.79 -36.14 23.35
N ASN A 345 -30.92 -36.96 24.39
CA ASN A 345 -31.44 -36.53 25.69
C ASN A 345 -30.43 -35.68 26.49
N ASP A 346 -29.12 -35.84 26.26
CA ASP A 346 -28.07 -35.05 26.91
C ASP A 346 -28.02 -33.61 26.35
N ASN A 347 -28.27 -33.44 25.04
CA ASN A 347 -28.37 -32.12 24.42
C ASN A 347 -29.51 -31.27 24.97
N LYS A 348 -30.63 -31.88 25.35
CA LYS A 348 -31.76 -31.14 25.96
C LYS A 348 -31.36 -30.51 27.28
N VAL A 349 -30.59 -31.23 28.10
CA VAL A 349 -30.06 -30.78 29.39
C VAL A 349 -28.96 -29.72 29.19
N ILE A 350 -28.11 -29.89 28.18
CA ILE A 350 -27.06 -28.91 27.83
C ILE A 350 -27.70 -27.62 27.28
N LEU A 351 -28.67 -27.71 26.37
CA LEU A 351 -29.39 -26.58 25.80
C LEU A 351 -30.20 -25.82 26.86
N GLU A 352 -30.81 -26.50 27.84
CA GLU A 352 -31.44 -25.85 28.99
C GLU A 352 -30.42 -25.12 29.87
N LYS A 353 -29.23 -25.69 30.09
CA LYS A 353 -28.13 -25.01 30.80
C LYS A 353 -27.58 -23.81 30.03
N VAL A 354 -27.43 -23.92 28.71
CA VAL A 354 -26.96 -22.83 27.83
C VAL A 354 -27.98 -21.69 27.84
N LYS A 355 -29.27 -21.99 27.63
CA LYS A 355 -30.35 -20.98 27.74
C LYS A 355 -30.39 -20.30 29.10
N SER A 356 -30.18 -21.05 30.19
CA SER A 356 -30.10 -20.49 31.53
C SER A 356 -28.88 -19.57 31.73
N ASN A 357 -27.77 -19.86 31.07
CA ASN A 357 -26.56 -19.03 31.10
C ASN A 357 -26.70 -17.79 30.22
N ASP A 358 -27.34 -17.89 29.05
CA ASP A 358 -27.64 -16.73 28.19
C ASP A 358 -28.55 -15.73 28.92
N GLU A 359 -29.58 -16.20 29.63
CA GLU A 359 -30.41 -15.33 30.47
C GLU A 359 -29.61 -14.65 31.60
N LYS A 360 -28.59 -15.31 32.15
CA LYS A 360 -27.70 -14.70 33.16
C LYS A 360 -26.76 -13.68 32.52
N LEU A 361 -26.29 -13.95 31.30
CA LEU A 361 -25.41 -13.05 30.55
C LEU A 361 -26.15 -11.77 30.15
N ASP A 362 -27.40 -11.88 29.69
CA ASP A 362 -28.27 -10.73 29.39
C ASP A 362 -28.53 -9.85 30.64
N LYS A 363 -28.69 -10.48 31.81
CA LYS A 363 -28.82 -9.76 33.09
C LYS A 363 -27.53 -9.04 33.47
N LEU A 364 -26.37 -9.68 33.25
CA LEU A 364 -25.05 -9.08 33.46
C LEU A 364 -24.81 -7.90 32.53
N GLU A 365 -25.16 -8.02 31.25
CA GLU A 365 -24.98 -6.95 30.27
C GLU A 365 -25.88 -5.73 30.57
N LYS A 366 -27.10 -5.97 31.05
CA LYS A 366 -27.98 -4.91 31.58
C LYS A 366 -27.40 -4.25 32.83
N LEU A 367 -26.80 -5.03 33.73
CA LEU A 367 -26.13 -4.51 34.92
C LEU A 367 -24.93 -3.65 34.53
N GLU A 368 -24.12 -4.09 33.56
CA GLU A 368 -22.96 -3.36 33.06
C GLU A 368 -23.35 -2.03 32.39
N LYS A 369 -24.40 -2.03 31.55
CA LYS A 369 -24.98 -0.81 30.99
C LYS A 369 -25.45 0.15 32.09
N SER A 370 -26.06 -0.38 33.16
CA SER A 370 -26.48 0.45 34.32
C SER A 370 -25.29 1.04 35.09
N HIS A 371 -24.20 0.27 35.26
CA HIS A 371 -22.96 0.75 35.87
C HIS A 371 -22.29 1.85 35.04
N TYR A 372 -22.26 1.70 33.70
CA TYR A 372 -21.77 2.74 32.81
C TYR A 372 -22.58 4.04 32.93
N GLU A 373 -23.89 3.95 33.08
CA GLU A 373 -24.76 5.11 33.25
C GLU A 373 -24.53 5.80 34.61
N ILE A 374 -24.29 5.03 35.68
CA ILE A 374 -23.89 5.55 37.00
C ILE A 374 -22.54 6.25 36.93
N LEU A 375 -21.53 5.64 36.29
CA LEU A 375 -20.20 6.25 36.09
C LEU A 375 -20.29 7.55 35.30
N ARG A 376 -21.14 7.61 34.28
CA ARG A 376 -21.39 8.84 33.51
C ARG A 376 -22.03 9.93 34.38
N LYS A 377 -22.93 9.59 35.30
CA LYS A 377 -23.52 10.54 36.25
C LYS A 377 -22.49 11.03 37.27
N LEU A 378 -21.62 10.16 37.76
CA LEU A 378 -20.49 10.51 38.64
C LEU A 378 -19.52 11.49 37.96
N GLY A 379 -19.14 11.23 36.71
CA GLY A 379 -18.26 12.14 35.97
C GLY A 379 -18.87 13.54 35.76
N LYS A 380 -20.19 13.64 35.59
CA LYS A 380 -20.89 14.93 35.55
C LYS A 380 -20.88 15.66 36.90
N LEU A 381 -20.98 14.92 38.00
CA LEU A 381 -20.87 15.46 39.35
C LEU A 381 -19.46 16.03 39.61
N GLU A 382 -18.42 15.32 39.18
CA GLU A 382 -17.03 15.77 39.30
C GLU A 382 -16.77 17.05 38.49
N THR A 383 -17.35 17.18 37.28
CA THR A 383 -17.28 18.42 36.52
C THR A 383 -18.02 19.58 37.18
N LEU A 384 -19.14 19.30 37.86
CA LEU A 384 -19.88 20.30 38.62
C LEU A 384 -19.08 20.77 39.84
N GLU A 385 -18.44 19.85 40.55
CA GLU A 385 -17.57 20.14 41.69
C GLU A 385 -16.38 21.02 41.28
N LYS A 386 -15.70 20.70 40.17
CA LYS A 386 -14.65 21.57 39.60
C LYS A 386 -15.16 22.97 39.27
N SER A 387 -16.36 23.08 38.69
CA SER A 387 -16.96 24.37 38.38
C SER A 387 -17.29 25.18 39.65
N HIS A 388 -17.73 24.52 40.72
CA HIS A 388 -17.97 25.15 42.01
C HIS A 388 -16.68 25.62 42.67
N CYS A 389 -15.59 24.84 42.60
CA CYS A 389 -14.27 25.25 43.07
C CYS A 389 -13.77 26.50 42.34
N GLU A 390 -13.91 26.56 41.01
CA GLU A 390 -13.54 27.77 40.25
C GLU A 390 -14.38 29.01 40.61
N ILE A 391 -15.66 28.82 40.94
CA ILE A 391 -16.53 29.92 41.37
C ILE A 391 -16.12 30.41 42.77
N LEU A 392 -15.79 29.50 43.69
CA LEU A 392 -15.28 29.84 45.01
C LEU A 392 -13.97 30.63 44.92
N ASP A 393 -13.03 30.18 44.09
CA ASP A 393 -11.76 30.86 43.84
C ASP A 393 -11.94 32.30 43.29
N LYS A 394 -12.95 32.50 42.44
CA LYS A 394 -13.32 33.82 41.92
C LYS A 394 -13.98 34.71 42.97
N LEU A 395 -14.81 34.14 43.85
CA LEU A 395 -15.45 34.86 44.95
C LEU A 395 -14.43 35.31 46.01
N GLU A 396 -13.46 34.45 46.33
CA GLU A 396 -12.38 34.77 47.27
C GLU A 396 -11.52 35.94 46.76
N LYS A 397 -11.15 35.90 45.47
CA LYS A 397 -10.44 37.01 44.81
C LYS A 397 -11.25 38.31 44.76
N LEU A 398 -12.58 38.26 44.73
CA LEU A 398 -13.43 39.45 44.77
C LEU A 398 -13.57 40.01 46.18
N LEU A 399 -13.60 39.15 47.21
CA LEU A 399 -13.62 39.57 48.61
C LEU A 399 -12.30 40.23 49.02
N GLU A 400 -11.17 39.69 48.60
CA GLU A 400 -9.85 40.32 48.82
C GLU A 400 -9.75 41.69 48.15
N ARG A 401 -10.36 41.86 46.97
CA ARG A 401 -10.36 43.13 46.23
C ARG A 401 -11.22 44.22 46.85
N ASN A 402 -12.23 43.84 47.62
CA ASN A 402 -13.15 44.76 48.30
C ASN A 402 -12.74 45.05 49.77
N ALA A 403 -11.73 44.34 50.28
CA ALA A 403 -11.19 44.52 51.64
C ALA A 403 -9.93 45.43 51.67
N CYS A 404 -9.43 45.87 50.51
CA CYS A 404 -8.52 47.02 50.34
C CYS A 404 -9.33 48.23 49.88
#